data_AF-A0A2V9B6E7-F1
#
_entry.id   AF-A0A2V9B6E7-F1
#
_cell.length_a   1.000
_cell.length_b   1.000
_cell.length_c   1.000
_cell.angle_alpha   90.00
_cell.angle_beta   90.00
_cell.angle_gamma   90.00
#
_symmetry.space_group_name_H-M   'P 1'
#
loop_
_entity.id
_entity.type
_entity.pdbx_description
1 polymer ?
#
loop_
_entity_poly.entity_id
_entity_poly.type
_entity_poly.pdbx_seq_one_letter_code
_entity_poly.pdbx_strand_id
1 'polypeptide(L)' 'MKPNLMLTIASLLSILFMTLHLTSDTVHARVGTAEAGGSTLIAVPILVVWLYGTLVLAERRSGYIIMLVGSLLASG' A
#
# COMPACT_ATOMS: atom_id res chain seq x y z
N MET A 1 1.39 2.79 -24.88
CA MET A 1 2.06 2.66 -23.56
C MET A 1 1.95 1.21 -23.13
N LYS A 2 3.03 0.57 -22.63
CA LYS A 2 2.92 -0.83 -22.18
C LYS A 2 1.97 -0.89 -20.97
N PRO A 3 0.95 -1.77 -20.96
CA PRO A 3 -0.08 -1.80 -19.90
C PRO A 3 0.53 -1.97 -18.51
N ASN A 4 1.68 -2.65 -18.42
CA ASN A 4 2.43 -2.84 -17.18
C ASN A 4 2.90 -1.51 -16.56
N LEU A 5 3.27 -0.54 -17.38
CA LEU A 5 3.81 0.74 -16.90
C LEU A 5 2.71 1.58 -16.22
N MET A 6 1.49 1.55 -16.75
CA MET A 6 0.34 2.22 -16.15
C MET A 6 -0.06 1.59 -14.81
N LEU A 7 -0.01 0.25 -14.72
CA LEU A 7 -0.27 -0.48 -13.48
C LEU A 7 0.78 -0.20 -12.41
N THR A 8 2.06 -0.13 -12.78
CA THR A 8 3.14 0.24 -11.86
C THR A 8 2.93 1.66 -11.33
N ILE A 9 2.63 2.63 -12.20
CA ILE A 9 2.36 4.02 -11.78
C ILE A 9 1.16 4.07 -10.83
N ALA A 10 0.04 3.43 -11.18
CA ALA A 10 -1.16 3.43 -10.35
C ALA A 10 -0.91 2.79 -8.98
N SER A 11 -0.16 1.68 -8.93
CA SER A 11 0.13 1.01 -7.67
C SER A 11 1.12 1.78 -6.80
N LEU A 12 2.11 2.47 -7.40
CA LEU A 12 2.99 3.37 -6.66
C LEU A 12 2.23 4.56 -6.09
N LEU A 13 1.27 5.12 -6.85
CA LEU A 13 0.42 6.21 -6.39
C LEU A 13 -0.49 5.78 -5.23
N SER A 14 -1.04 4.56 -5.28
CA SER A 14 -1.84 3.98 -4.19
C SER A 14 -1.01 3.78 -2.92
N ILE A 15 0.21 3.24 -3.04
CA ILE A 15 1.16 3.10 -1.92
C ILE A 15 1.49 4.47 -1.31
N LEU A 16 1.71 5.49 -2.16
CA LEU A 16 1.98 6.86 -1.72
C LEU A 16 0.80 7.42 -0.91
N PHE A 17 -0.42 7.35 -1.44
CA PHE A 17 -1.62 7.85 -0.74
C PHE A 17 -1.87 7.11 0.57
N MET A 18 -1.70 5.79 0.60
CA MET A 18 -1.83 4.99 1.83
C MET A 18 -0.81 5.43 2.89
N THR A 19 0.43 5.72 2.48
CA THR A 19 1.47 6.19 3.39
C THR A 19 1.15 7.58 3.96
N LEU A 20 0.61 8.48 3.13
CA LEU A 20 0.16 9.80 3.59
C LEU A 20 -1.02 9.70 4.56
N HIS A 21 -1.97 8.80 4.30
CA HIS A 21 -3.12 8.54 5.17
C HIS A 21 -2.65 8.05 6.55
N LEU A 22 -1.82 7.00 6.59
CA LEU A 22 -1.24 6.48 7.84
C LEU A 22 -0.40 7.51 8.59
N THR A 23 0.32 8.38 7.88
CA THR A 23 1.10 9.46 8.50
C THR A 23 0.17 10.50 9.12
N SER A 24 -0.91 10.87 8.43
CA SER A 24 -1.93 11.79 8.96
C SER A 24 -2.59 11.22 10.22
N ASP A 25 -2.94 9.93 10.19
CA ASP A 25 -3.50 9.18 11.31
C ASP A 25 -2.53 9.13 12.50
N THR A 26 -1.25 8.85 12.25
CA THR A 26 -0.20 8.82 13.29
C THR A 26 0.06 10.21 13.90
N VAL A 27 0.04 11.27 13.09
CA VAL A 27 0.25 12.65 13.58
C VAL A 27 -0.94 13.15 14.41
N HIS A 28 -2.17 12.73 14.07
CA HIS A 28 -3.37 13.06 14.83
C HIS A 28 -3.67 12.05 15.95
N ALA A 29 -2.88 10.97 16.05
CA ALA A 29 -3.05 9.96 17.08
C ALA A 29 -2.82 10.55 18.47
N ARG A 30 -3.76 10.27 19.39
CA ARG A 30 -3.65 10.62 20.80
C ARG A 30 -3.01 9.44 21.54
N VAL A 31 -2.21 9.72 22.57
CA VAL A 31 -1.61 8.67 23.41
C VAL A 31 -2.71 7.75 23.95
N GLY A 32 -2.67 6.47 23.57
CA GLY A 32 -3.65 5.44 23.96
C GLY A 32 -4.66 5.02 22.90
N THR A 33 -4.68 5.63 21.70
CA THR A 33 -5.52 5.14 20.58
C THR A 33 -4.79 4.10 19.74
N ALA A 34 -5.52 3.21 19.06
CA ALA A 34 -4.93 2.17 18.19
C ALA A 34 -4.02 2.75 17.08
N GLU A 35 -4.34 3.98 16.67
CA GLU A 35 -3.61 4.84 15.73
C GLU A 35 -2.20 5.24 16.23
N ALA A 36 -1.97 5.25 17.55
CA ALA A 36 -0.71 5.70 18.17
C ALA A 36 0.42 4.65 18.12
N GLY A 37 0.20 3.52 17.44
CA GLY A 37 1.26 2.55 17.17
C GLY A 37 0.79 1.14 16.82
N GLY A 38 -0.44 0.77 17.17
CA GLY A 38 -0.99 -0.57 16.89
C GLY A 38 -1.27 -0.80 15.41
N SER A 39 -1.94 0.16 14.74
CA SER A 39 -2.29 0.03 13.32
C SER A 39 -1.07 0.18 12.41
N THR A 40 -0.13 1.06 12.76
CA THR A 40 1.10 1.31 11.99
C THR A 40 2.00 0.07 11.93
N LEU A 41 2.11 -0.70 13.02
CA LEU A 41 2.90 -1.94 13.06
C LEU A 41 2.36 -3.03 12.12
N ILE A 42 1.08 -2.99 11.78
CA ILE A 42 0.44 -3.93 10.85
C ILE A 42 0.46 -3.37 9.42
N ALA A 43 0.19 -2.07 9.26
CA ALA A 43 0.08 -1.43 7.95
C ALA A 43 1.43 -1.32 7.21
N VAL A 44 2.53 -1.07 7.93
CA VAL A 44 3.88 -0.96 7.33
C VAL A 44 4.34 -2.25 6.64
N PRO A 45 4.31 -3.44 7.27
CA PRO A 45 4.70 -4.67 6.58
C PRO A 45 3.79 -5.01 5.41
N ILE A 46 2.50 -4.67 5.47
CA ILE A 46 1.57 -4.82 4.33
C ILE A 46 2.02 -3.95 3.15
N LEU A 47 2.39 -2.69 3.40
CA LEU A 47 2.93 -1.80 2.35
C LEU A 47 4.23 -2.32 1.75
N VAL A 48 5.11 -2.91 2.56
CA VAL A 48 6.38 -3.51 2.07
C VAL A 48 6.11 -4.72 1.17
N VAL A 49 5.22 -5.62 1.57
CA VAL A 49 4.84 -6.78 0.75
C VAL A 49 4.19 -6.34 -0.56
N TRP A 50 3.36 -5.29 -0.51
CA TRP A 50 2.72 -4.73 -1.68
C TRP A 50 3.72 -4.05 -2.63
N LEU A 51 4.66 -3.26 -2.10
CA LEU A 51 5.76 -2.66 -2.86
C LEU A 51 6.63 -3.73 -3.53
N TYR A 52 6.91 -4.83 -2.84
CA TYR A 52 7.65 -5.95 -3.40
C TYR A 52 6.86 -6.63 -4.54
N GLY A 53 5.56 -6.84 -4.36
CA GLY A 53 4.68 -7.39 -5.39
C GLY A 53 4.60 -6.51 -6.64
N THR A 54 4.64 -5.19 -6.49
CA THR A 54 4.54 -4.24 -7.61
C THR A 54 5.84 -4.11 -8.40
N LEU A 55 6.99 -4.16 -7.74
CA LEU A 55 8.29 -3.98 -8.39
C LEU A 55 8.90 -5.30 -8.88
N VAL A 56 8.83 -6.36 -8.08
CA VAL A 56 9.53 -7.62 -8.37
C VAL A 56 8.65 -8.61 -9.12
N LEU A 57 7.34 -8.56 -8.91
CA LEU A 57 6.39 -9.48 -9.56
C LEU A 57 5.61 -8.84 -10.71
N ALA A 58 5.90 -7.60 -11.10
CA ALA A 58 5.15 -6.80 -12.09
C ALA A 58 4.92 -7.51 -13.45
N GLU A 59 5.82 -8.43 -13.82
CA GLU A 59 5.75 -9.17 -15.09
C GLU A 59 5.20 -10.60 -14.94
N ARG A 60 4.89 -11.03 -13.72
CA ARG A 60 4.34 -12.36 -13.42
C ARG A 60 2.85 -12.24 -13.07
N ARG A 61 2.06 -13.27 -13.42
CA ARG A 61 0.63 -13.33 -13.09
C ARG A 61 0.33 -13.08 -11.60
N SER A 62 1.24 -13.52 -10.72
CA SER A 62 1.14 -13.30 -9.28
C SER A 62 1.24 -11.83 -8.86
N GLY A 63 1.99 -10.99 -9.58
CA GLY A 63 2.10 -9.56 -9.26
C GLY A 63 0.82 -8.79 -9.54
N TYR A 64 0.10 -9.13 -10.61
CA TYR A 64 -1.20 -8.53 -10.91
C TYR A 64 -2.25 -8.87 -9.85
N ILE A 65 -2.25 -10.09 -9.32
CA ILE A 65 -3.18 -10.50 -8.25
C ILE A 65 -2.89 -9.71 -6.97
N ILE A 66 -1.62 -9.55 -6.60
CA ILE A 66 -1.21 -8.77 -5.41
C ILE A 66 -1.59 -7.29 -5.58
N MET A 67 -1.37 -6.72 -6.78
CA MET A 67 -1.77 -5.35 -7.09
C MET A 67 -3.28 -5.15 -7.00
N LEU A 68 -4.08 -6.11 -7.48
CA LEU A 68 -5.54 -6.05 -7.43
C LEU A 68 -6.06 -6.14 -5.99
N VAL A 69 -5.58 -7.12 -5.21
CA VAL A 69 -5.98 -7.31 -3.80
C VAL A 69 -5.58 -6.09 -2.96
N GLY A 70 -4.35 -5.59 -3.12
CA GLY A 70 -3.91 -4.40 -2.43
C GLY A 70 -4.78 -3.19 -2.78
N SER A 71 -5.03 -2.96 -4.07
CA SER A 71 -5.83 -1.80 -4.52
C SER A 71 -7.26 -1.85 -3.98
N LEU A 72 -7.84 -3.04 -3.87
CA LEU A 72 -9.18 -3.23 -3.29
C LEU A 72 -9.19 -2.92 -1.79
N LEU A 73 -8.17 -3.37 -1.05
CA LEU A 73 -8.03 -3.10 0.39
C LEU A 73 -7.80 -1.61 0.68
N ALA A 74 -7.10 -0.88 -0.19
CA ALA A 74 -6.90 0.56 -0.04
C ALA A 74 -8.07 1.41 -0.52
N SER A 75 -9.11 0.80 -1.13
CA SER A 75 -10.30 1.51 -1.61
C SER A 75 -11.46 1.53 -0.63
N GLY A 76 -11.35 0.80 0.49
CA GLY A 76 -12.30 0.81 1.60
C GLY A 76 -11.84 1.71 2.73
#